data_AF-A0A7D9EMM0-F1
#
_entry.id   AF-A0A7D9EMM0-F1
#
_cell.length_a   1.000
_cell.length_b   1.000
_cell.length_c   1.000
_cell.angle_alpha   90.00
_cell.angle_beta   90.00
_cell.angle_gamma   90.00
#
_symmetry.space_group_name_H-M   'P 1'
#
loop_
_entity.id
_entity.type
_entity.pdbx_description
1 polymer ?
#
loop_
_entity_poly.entity_id
_entity_poly.type
_entity_poly.pdbx_seq_one_letter_code
_entity_poly.pdbx_strand_id
1 'polypeptide(L)'
;MQLTEGQFDNNCPFSEAPLALSVLTTGISIILSFVSILGNILIILAVALDPNKNLRTPFNWLIVNLAAADLIAGVITDPLSASIHFKLCLGKKITGAEVNVLNMSYFISCTASSLSIASLTVERYLAVRKPTTYRNKITNKRIVFTVAVIWLISLTLPNTYFEVGYILYSFVFANASVVLAIPVTCLT
;
A
#
# COMPACT_ATOMS: atom_id res chain seq x y z
N MET A 1 33.36 32.84 20.81
CA MET A 1 34.01 31.70 21.49
C MET A 1 32.89 30.77 21.94
N GLN A 2 32.97 29.51 21.55
CA GLN A 2 31.85 28.59 21.36
C GLN A 2 31.05 28.27 22.64
N LEU A 3 29.73 28.30 22.52
CA LEU A 3 28.81 27.61 23.43
C LEU A 3 28.87 26.12 23.09
N THR A 4 29.27 25.34 24.08
CA THR A 4 29.43 23.89 24.03
C THR A 4 28.14 23.18 23.65
N GLU A 5 28.27 22.24 22.72
CA GLU A 5 27.25 21.31 22.25
C GLU A 5 26.48 20.68 23.41
N GLY A 6 25.15 20.76 23.35
CA GLY A 6 24.26 20.14 24.31
C GLY A 6 24.44 18.62 24.33
N GLN A 7 24.72 18.11 25.52
CA GLN A 7 24.49 16.72 25.91
C GLN A 7 23.10 16.28 25.47
N PHE A 8 23.01 15.54 24.36
CA PHE A 8 21.94 14.58 24.16
C PHE A 8 22.24 13.42 25.10
N ASP A 9 21.50 13.36 26.21
CA ASP A 9 21.59 12.30 27.20
C ASP A 9 21.46 10.92 26.53
N ASN A 10 22.57 10.17 26.50
CA ASN A 10 22.60 8.74 26.17
C ASN A 10 22.04 7.86 27.32
N ASN A 11 21.13 8.41 28.14
CA ASN A 11 20.59 7.79 29.35
C ASN A 11 19.30 6.98 29.11
N CYS A 12 18.96 6.65 27.87
CA CYS A 12 18.02 5.56 27.65
C CYS A 12 18.77 4.24 27.90
N PRO A 13 18.43 3.46 28.95
CA PRO A 13 18.86 2.07 28.97
C PRO A 13 18.35 1.43 27.67
N PHE A 14 19.11 0.48 27.11
CA PHE A 14 18.67 -0.34 25.99
C PHE A 14 17.34 -1.01 26.36
N SER A 15 16.23 -0.33 26.13
CA SER A 15 14.89 -0.87 26.34
C SER A 15 14.65 -1.74 25.12
N GLU A 16 15.05 -3.01 25.22
CA GLU A 16 14.60 -4.01 24.27
C GLU A 16 13.08 -3.92 24.16
N ALA A 17 12.56 -3.95 22.93
CA ALA A 17 11.12 -3.87 22.71
C ALA A 17 10.43 -4.95 23.56
N PRO A 18 9.34 -4.64 24.27
CA PRO A 18 8.69 -5.62 25.13
C PRO A 18 8.35 -6.87 24.31
N LEU A 19 8.79 -8.04 24.77
CA LEU A 19 8.64 -9.32 24.09
C LEU A 19 7.19 -9.53 23.60
N ALA A 20 6.22 -9.16 24.43
CA ALA A 20 4.80 -9.24 24.13
C ALA A 20 4.40 -8.46 22.86
N LEU A 21 4.96 -7.27 22.64
CA LEU A 21 4.68 -6.45 21.45
C LEU A 21 5.24 -7.12 20.19
N SER A 22 6.46 -7.67 20.27
CA SER A 22 7.11 -8.34 19.14
C SER A 22 6.37 -9.62 18.73
N VAL A 23 5.94 -10.42 19.71
CA VAL A 23 5.16 -11.63 19.48
C VAL A 23 3.78 -11.30 18.89
N LEU A 24 3.10 -10.30 19.45
CA LEU A 24 1.79 -9.87 18.97
C LEU A 24 1.84 -9.36 17.52
N THR A 25 2.77 -8.46 17.22
CA THR A 25 2.93 -7.90 15.86
C THR A 25 3.31 -8.97 14.85
N THR A 26 4.22 -9.89 15.20
CA THR A 26 4.56 -11.04 14.36
C THR A 26 3.33 -11.91 14.05
N GLY A 27 2.55 -12.26 15.09
CA GLY A 27 1.34 -13.06 14.93
C GLY A 27 0.30 -12.38 14.04
N ILE A 28 0.06 -11.08 14.26
CA ILE A 28 -0.86 -10.27 13.44
C ILE A 28 -0.39 -10.23 11.99
N SER A 29 0.89 -9.97 11.72
CA SER A 29 1.43 -9.93 10.35
C SER A 29 1.26 -11.25 9.61
N ILE A 30 1.46 -12.39 10.29
CA ILE A 30 1.24 -13.71 9.68
C ILE A 30 -0.24 -13.91 9.33
N ILE A 31 -1.15 -13.58 10.25
CA ILE A 31 -2.60 -13.71 10.01
C ILE A 31 -3.04 -12.80 8.86
N LEU A 32 -2.60 -11.54 8.84
CA LEU A 32 -2.91 -10.59 7.77
C LEU A 32 -2.38 -11.08 6.43
N SER A 33 -1.16 -11.61 6.37
CA SER A 33 -0.59 -12.21 5.17
C SER A 33 -1.49 -13.32 4.61
N PHE A 34 -1.88 -14.27 5.46
CA PHE A 34 -2.76 -15.37 5.05
C PHE A 34 -4.12 -14.89 4.55
N VAL A 35 -4.77 -14.00 5.29
CA VAL A 35 -6.09 -13.47 4.93
C VAL A 35 -6.02 -12.66 3.64
N SER A 36 -5.01 -11.80 3.49
CA SER A 36 -4.80 -10.99 2.30
C SER A 36 -4.55 -11.87 1.08
N ILE A 37 -3.68 -12.87 1.18
CA ILE A 37 -3.38 -13.77 0.06
C ILE A 37 -4.62 -14.55 -0.37
N LEU A 38 -5.30 -15.21 0.57
CA LEU A 38 -6.48 -16.01 0.27
C LEU A 38 -7.61 -15.14 -0.28
N GLY A 39 -7.93 -14.03 0.38
CA GLY A 39 -9.01 -13.14 -0.01
C GLY A 39 -8.80 -12.55 -1.40
N ASN A 40 -7.60 -12.05 -1.69
CA ASN A 40 -7.31 -11.40 -2.96
C ASN A 40 -7.15 -12.40 -4.12
N ILE A 41 -6.63 -13.61 -3.88
CA ILE A 41 -6.64 -14.69 -4.89
C ILE A 41 -8.07 -15.06 -5.24
N LEU A 42 -8.96 -15.19 -4.26
CA LEU A 42 -10.38 -15.50 -4.51
C LEU A 42 -11.05 -14.42 -5.37
N ILE A 43 -10.74 -13.14 -5.15
CA ILE A 43 -11.23 -12.03 -6.00
C ILE A 43 -10.77 -12.19 -7.45
N ILE A 44 -9.48 -12.47 -7.66
CA ILE A 44 -8.92 -12.67 -9.00
C ILE A 44 -9.55 -13.90 -9.68
N LEU A 45 -9.67 -15.01 -8.94
CA LEU A 45 -10.30 -16.24 -9.43
C LEU A 45 -11.77 -16.00 -9.79
N ALA A 46 -12.53 -15.25 -8.98
CA ALA A 46 -13.93 -14.95 -9.26
C ALA A 46 -14.09 -14.18 -10.58
N VAL A 47 -13.18 -13.26 -10.90
CA VAL A 47 -13.19 -12.53 -12.17
C VAL A 47 -12.69 -13.39 -13.34
N ALA A 48 -11.68 -14.24 -13.11
CA ALA A 48 -11.06 -15.07 -14.13
C ALA A 48 -11.92 -16.28 -14.54
N LEU A 49 -12.60 -16.91 -13.58
CA LEU A 49 -13.42 -18.10 -13.78
C LEU A 49 -14.84 -17.78 -14.27
N ASP A 50 -15.17 -16.49 -14.48
CA ASP A 50 -16.49 -16.09 -14.99
C ASP A 50 -16.75 -16.66 -16.40
N PRO A 51 -17.63 -17.67 -16.55
CA PRO A 51 -17.80 -18.40 -17.81
C PRO A 51 -18.35 -17.52 -18.93
N ASN A 52 -19.15 -16.52 -18.56
CA ASN A 52 -19.85 -15.66 -19.52
C ASN A 52 -19.03 -14.42 -19.89
N LYS A 53 -17.87 -14.19 -19.27
CA LYS A 53 -17.07 -12.96 -19.40
C LYS A 53 -17.88 -11.68 -19.17
N ASN A 54 -19.02 -11.78 -18.49
CA ASN A 54 -19.88 -10.65 -18.14
C ASN A 54 -19.18 -9.73 -17.14
N LEU A 55 -18.18 -10.25 -16.44
CA LEU A 55 -17.34 -9.52 -15.50
C LEU A 55 -16.21 -8.73 -16.18
N ARG A 56 -16.12 -8.60 -17.51
CA ARG A 56 -15.10 -7.74 -18.17
C ARG A 56 -15.50 -6.25 -18.22
N THR A 57 -15.98 -5.74 -17.09
CA THR A 57 -16.42 -4.36 -16.93
C THR A 57 -15.27 -3.47 -16.42
N PRO A 58 -15.33 -2.15 -16.67
CA PRO A 58 -14.40 -1.17 -16.13
C PRO A 58 -14.16 -1.33 -14.62
N PHE A 59 -15.22 -1.60 -13.87
CA PHE A 59 -15.20 -1.83 -12.43
C PHE A 59 -14.39 -3.06 -12.00
N ASN A 60 -14.57 -4.19 -12.68
CA ASN A 60 -13.89 -5.41 -12.29
C ASN A 60 -12.39 -5.33 -12.58
N TRP A 61 -11.97 -4.55 -13.57
CA TRP A 61 -10.54 -4.24 -13.77
C TRP A 61 -9.95 -3.46 -12.60
N LEU A 62 -10.69 -2.50 -12.02
CA LEU A 62 -10.24 -1.78 -10.83
C LEU A 62 -10.19 -2.68 -9.59
N ILE A 63 -11.15 -3.60 -9.44
CA ILE A 63 -11.14 -4.60 -8.36
C ILE A 63 -9.93 -5.52 -8.48
N VAL A 64 -9.65 -6.03 -9.68
CA VAL A 64 -8.48 -6.88 -9.91
C VAL A 64 -7.18 -6.11 -9.64
N ASN A 65 -7.12 -4.83 -10.00
CA ASN A 65 -5.96 -3.99 -9.69
C ASN A 65 -5.74 -3.83 -8.17
N LEU A 66 -6.81 -3.59 -7.43
CA LEU A 66 -6.77 -3.52 -5.96
C LEU A 66 -6.29 -4.85 -5.37
N ALA A 67 -6.87 -5.97 -5.80
CA ALA A 67 -6.46 -7.30 -5.37
C ALA A 67 -4.97 -7.59 -5.68
N ALA A 68 -4.46 -7.12 -6.81
CA ALA A 68 -3.04 -7.24 -7.14
C ALA A 68 -2.15 -6.43 -6.20
N ALA A 69 -2.52 -5.18 -5.86
CA ALA A 69 -1.77 -4.35 -4.91
C ALA A 69 -1.73 -4.96 -3.50
N ASP A 70 -2.86 -5.50 -3.04
CA ASP A 70 -2.98 -6.13 -1.73
C ASP A 70 -2.26 -7.49 -1.68
N LEU A 71 -2.17 -8.23 -2.79
CA LEU A 71 -1.32 -9.43 -2.89
C LEU A 71 0.16 -9.10 -2.74
N ILE A 72 0.63 -8.01 -3.34
CA ILE A 72 2.02 -7.56 -3.14
C ILE A 72 2.27 -7.28 -1.65
N ALA A 73 1.33 -6.62 -0.96
CA ALA A 73 1.45 -6.39 0.48
C ALA A 73 1.45 -7.71 1.27
N GLY A 74 0.50 -8.61 0.98
CA GLY A 74 0.37 -9.89 1.68
C GLY A 74 1.53 -10.86 1.47
N VAL A 75 2.18 -10.84 0.30
CA VAL A 75 3.29 -11.74 -0.07
C VAL A 75 4.65 -11.16 0.30
N ILE A 76 4.83 -9.84 0.26
CA ILE A 76 6.12 -9.19 0.47
C ILE A 76 6.15 -8.44 1.80
N THR A 77 5.26 -7.47 1.98
CA THR A 77 5.29 -6.57 3.15
C THR A 77 5.01 -7.31 4.45
N ASP A 78 3.94 -8.11 4.50
CA ASP A 78 3.52 -8.77 5.74
C ASP A 78 4.53 -9.84 6.21
N PRO A 79 5.11 -10.69 5.33
CA PRO A 79 6.13 -11.65 5.75
C PRO A 79 7.46 -10.99 6.14
N LEU A 80 7.85 -9.90 5.48
CA LEU A 80 9.02 -9.11 5.89
C LEU A 80 8.81 -8.48 7.27
N SER A 81 7.62 -7.93 7.52
CA SER A 81 7.22 -7.41 8.84
C SER A 81 7.35 -8.50 9.91
N ALA A 82 6.76 -9.68 9.67
CA ALA A 82 6.85 -10.81 10.58
C ALA A 82 8.31 -11.24 10.83
N SER A 83 9.16 -11.26 9.79
CA SER A 83 10.58 -11.62 9.93
C SER A 83 11.35 -10.61 10.79
N ILE A 84 11.11 -9.32 10.59
CA ILE A 84 11.75 -8.22 11.35
C ILE A 84 11.33 -8.28 12.82
N HIS A 85 10.02 -8.39 13.09
CA HIS A 85 9.51 -8.51 14.47
C HIS A 85 9.96 -9.82 15.15
N PHE A 86 10.10 -10.91 14.41
CA PHE A 86 10.66 -12.14 14.95
C PHE A 86 12.16 -12.01 15.28
N LYS A 87 12.94 -11.31 14.44
CA LYS A 87 14.36 -11.03 14.73
C LYS A 87 14.53 -10.16 15.99
N LEU A 88 13.68 -9.15 16.16
CA LEU A 88 13.62 -8.34 17.39
C LEU A 88 13.36 -9.20 18.62
N CYS A 89 12.41 -10.13 18.53
CA CYS A 89 12.08 -11.06 19.61
C CYS A 89 13.28 -11.94 20.00
N LEU A 90 14.17 -12.27 19.06
CA LEU A 90 15.36 -13.09 19.28
C LEU A 90 16.61 -12.27 19.66
N GLY A 91 16.49 -10.95 19.83
CA GLY A 91 17.65 -10.07 20.06
C GLY A 91 18.61 -10.01 18.87
N LYS A 92 18.17 -10.39 17.67
CA LYS A 92 19.01 -10.37 16.46
C LYS A 92 19.06 -8.97 15.86
N LYS A 93 20.24 -8.61 15.35
CA LYS A 93 20.43 -7.35 14.63
C LYS A 93 19.62 -7.35 13.34
N ILE A 94 18.92 -6.24 13.08
CA ILE A 94 18.22 -5.96 11.83
C ILE A 94 19.11 -5.08 10.97
N THR A 95 19.12 -5.33 9.68
CA THR A 95 19.85 -4.50 8.72
C THR A 95 18.98 -3.34 8.24
N GLY A 96 19.59 -2.18 7.97
CA GLY A 96 18.87 -1.04 7.39
C GLY A 96 18.23 -1.37 6.04
N ALA A 97 18.82 -2.29 5.27
CA ALA A 97 18.26 -2.77 4.01
C ALA A 97 16.90 -3.46 4.19
N GLU A 98 16.73 -4.30 5.22
CA GLU A 98 15.46 -4.98 5.50
C GLU A 98 14.34 -3.99 5.83
N VAL A 99 14.65 -2.98 6.65
CA VAL A 99 13.72 -1.92 7.01
C VAL A 99 13.36 -1.08 5.78
N ASN A 100 14.34 -0.77 4.93
CA ASN A 100 14.10 -0.02 3.70
C ASN A 100 13.19 -0.79 2.73
N VAL A 101 13.43 -2.08 2.54
CA VAL A 101 12.59 -2.91 1.66
C VAL A 101 11.16 -3.02 2.21
N LEU A 102 11.00 -3.23 3.52
CA LEU A 102 9.69 -3.24 4.18
C LEU A 102 8.93 -1.91 3.96
N ASN A 103 9.58 -0.79 4.22
CA ASN A 103 8.97 0.53 4.09
C ASN A 103 8.59 0.81 2.64
N MET A 104 9.47 0.49 1.68
CA MET A 104 9.19 0.65 0.27
C MET A 104 8.01 -0.19 -0.19
N SER A 105 7.99 -1.48 0.13
CA SER A 105 6.87 -2.35 -0.26
C SER A 105 5.56 -1.90 0.37
N TYR A 106 5.60 -1.46 1.63
CA TYR A 106 4.45 -0.89 2.33
C TYR A 106 3.90 0.35 1.61
N PHE A 107 4.76 1.33 1.31
CA PHE A 107 4.32 2.58 0.69
C PHE A 107 3.86 2.38 -0.76
N ILE A 108 4.51 1.51 -1.54
CA ILE A 108 4.10 1.18 -2.92
C ILE A 108 2.69 0.58 -2.89
N SER A 109 2.47 -0.49 -2.11
CA SER A 109 1.16 -1.15 -2.04
C SER A 109 0.08 -0.22 -1.48
N CYS A 110 0.38 0.54 -0.42
CA CYS A 110 -0.60 1.45 0.18
C CYS A 110 -1.02 2.57 -0.78
N THR A 111 -0.08 3.13 -1.55
CA THR A 111 -0.39 4.12 -2.60
C THR A 111 -1.30 3.51 -3.66
N ALA A 112 -0.95 2.32 -4.16
CA ALA A 112 -1.68 1.65 -5.22
C ALA A 112 -3.11 1.31 -4.77
N SER A 113 -3.28 0.75 -3.58
CA SER A 113 -4.60 0.40 -3.03
C SER A 113 -5.44 1.65 -2.77
N SER A 114 -4.87 2.70 -2.20
CA SER A 114 -5.60 3.94 -1.89
C SER A 114 -6.13 4.64 -3.15
N LEU A 115 -5.28 4.80 -4.17
CA LEU A 115 -5.69 5.41 -5.45
C LEU A 115 -6.67 4.51 -6.24
N SER A 116 -6.54 3.19 -6.11
CA SER A 116 -7.47 2.23 -6.71
C SER A 116 -8.85 2.32 -6.08
N ILE A 117 -8.93 2.39 -4.73
CA ILE A 117 -10.19 2.57 -4.01
C ILE A 117 -10.84 3.91 -4.38
N ALA A 118 -10.06 5.00 -4.44
CA ALA A 118 -10.59 6.31 -4.85
C ALA A 118 -11.18 6.26 -6.27
N SER A 119 -10.48 5.61 -7.21
CA SER A 119 -10.96 5.40 -8.58
C SER A 119 -12.22 4.54 -8.62
N LEU A 120 -12.28 3.48 -7.82
CA LEU A 120 -13.43 2.60 -7.67
C LEU A 120 -14.64 3.36 -7.15
N THR A 121 -14.46 4.22 -6.14
CA THR A 121 -15.53 5.06 -5.58
C THR A 121 -16.11 5.99 -6.64
N VAL A 122 -15.26 6.65 -7.44
CA VAL A 122 -15.73 7.56 -8.49
C VAL A 122 -16.42 6.84 -9.63
N GLU A 123 -15.91 5.69 -10.05
CA GLU A 123 -16.55 4.85 -11.07
C GLU A 123 -17.95 4.43 -10.64
N ARG A 124 -18.10 3.91 -9.41
CA ARG A 124 -19.41 3.52 -8.84
C ARG A 124 -20.33 4.72 -8.67
N TYR A 125 -19.81 5.85 -8.21
CA TYR A 125 -20.58 7.09 -8.08
C TYR A 125 -21.17 7.53 -9.43
N LEU A 126 -20.36 7.54 -10.49
CA LEU A 126 -20.81 7.92 -11.83
C LEU A 126 -21.83 6.93 -12.39
N ALA A 127 -21.64 5.63 -12.19
CA ALA A 127 -22.58 4.59 -12.62
C ALA A 127 -23.97 4.80 -12.01
N VAL A 128 -24.05 5.14 -10.73
CA VAL A 128 -25.33 5.31 -10.00
C VAL A 128 -25.95 6.69 -10.25
N ARG A 129 -25.16 7.77 -10.16
CA ARG A 129 -25.71 9.14 -10.14
C ARG A 129 -25.80 9.78 -11.52
N LYS A 130 -24.98 9.36 -12.48
CA LYS A 130 -24.87 9.99 -13.81
C LYS A 130 -24.75 8.93 -14.93
N PRO A 131 -25.78 8.10 -15.16
CA PRO A 131 -25.70 6.96 -16.08
C PRO A 131 -25.38 7.35 -17.53
N THR A 132 -25.87 8.51 -18.00
CA THR A 132 -25.55 9.04 -19.34
C THR A 132 -24.08 9.44 -19.46
N THR A 133 -23.53 10.10 -18.43
CA THR A 133 -22.10 10.44 -18.38
C THR A 133 -21.25 9.18 -18.26
N TYR A 134 -21.66 8.23 -17.43
CA TYR A 134 -20.95 6.96 -17.23
C TYR A 134 -20.75 6.22 -18.57
N ARG A 135 -21.82 6.08 -19.37
CA ARG A 135 -21.76 5.36 -20.65
C ARG A 135 -20.86 6.04 -21.69
N ASN A 136 -20.66 7.35 -21.60
CA ASN A 136 -19.81 8.11 -22.51
C ASN A 136 -18.35 8.25 -21.99
N LYS A 137 -18.16 8.31 -20.67
CA LYS A 137 -16.86 8.66 -20.05
C LYS A 137 -16.06 7.43 -19.64
N ILE A 138 -16.71 6.41 -19.07
CA ILE A 138 -16.04 5.23 -18.50
C ILE A 138 -15.87 4.18 -19.58
N THR A 139 -14.60 3.86 -19.90
CA THR A 139 -14.25 2.84 -20.89
C THR A 139 -13.11 1.96 -20.37
N ASN A 140 -13.04 0.71 -20.83
CA ASN A 140 -11.96 -0.21 -20.43
C ASN A 140 -10.57 0.37 -20.73
N LYS A 141 -10.39 1.04 -21.88
CA LYS A 141 -9.11 1.67 -22.24
C LYS A 141 -8.69 2.74 -21.24
N ARG A 142 -9.65 3.56 -20.81
CA ARG A 142 -9.42 4.64 -19.84
C ARG A 142 -9.08 4.07 -18.46
N ILE A 143 -9.77 3.03 -18.01
CA ILE A 143 -9.44 2.35 -16.75
C ILE A 143 -8.05 1.73 -16.79
N VAL A 144 -7.68 1.03 -17.87
CA VAL A 144 -6.33 0.46 -18.00
C VAL A 144 -5.26 1.56 -17.96
N PHE A 145 -5.52 2.70 -18.59
CA PHE A 145 -4.66 3.88 -18.49
C PHE A 145 -4.57 4.42 -17.05
N THR A 146 -5.69 4.57 -16.35
CA THR A 146 -5.71 4.99 -14.94
C THR A 146 -4.89 4.03 -14.07
N VAL A 147 -5.05 2.71 -14.26
CA VAL A 147 -4.28 1.69 -13.55
C VAL A 147 -2.78 1.87 -13.81
N ALA A 148 -2.36 2.08 -15.06
CA ALA A 148 -0.96 2.33 -15.39
C ALA A 148 -0.41 3.59 -14.68
N VAL A 149 -1.20 4.67 -14.62
CA VAL A 149 -0.85 5.90 -13.88
C VAL A 149 -0.74 5.64 -12.38
N ILE A 150 -1.66 4.86 -11.79
CA ILE A 150 -1.61 4.47 -10.38
C ILE A 150 -0.30 3.74 -10.06
N TRP A 151 0.09 2.77 -10.87
CA TRP A 151 1.35 2.04 -10.67
C TRP A 151 2.58 2.93 -10.84
N LEU A 152 2.58 3.81 -11.84
CA LEU A 152 3.68 4.75 -12.04
C LEU A 152 3.86 5.66 -10.81
N ILE A 153 2.77 6.22 -10.29
CA ILE A 153 2.79 7.04 -9.07
C ILE A 153 3.26 6.20 -7.87
N SER A 154 2.72 5.00 -7.70
CA SER A 154 3.02 4.13 -6.57
C SER A 154 4.47 3.68 -6.52
N LEU A 155 5.11 3.50 -7.67
CA LEU A 155 6.53 3.14 -7.77
C LEU A 155 7.46 4.36 -7.63
N THR A 156 7.00 5.56 -7.99
CA THR A 156 7.85 6.77 -8.02
C THR A 156 7.84 7.54 -6.71
N LEU A 157 6.68 7.70 -6.05
CA LEU A 157 6.57 8.46 -4.80
C LEU A 157 7.52 7.96 -3.70
N PRO A 158 7.62 6.63 -3.45
CA PRO A 158 8.44 6.13 -2.36
C PRO A 158 9.93 6.39 -2.54
N ASN A 159 10.43 6.69 -3.74
CA ASN A 159 11.86 7.04 -3.90
C ASN A 159 12.27 8.28 -3.12
N THR A 160 11.33 9.21 -2.87
CA THR A 160 11.60 10.41 -2.05
C THR A 160 11.83 10.09 -0.57
N TYR A 161 11.47 8.88 -0.11
CA TYR A 161 11.74 8.38 1.23
C TYR A 161 13.22 8.46 1.62
N PHE A 162 14.13 8.15 0.67
CA PHE A 162 15.56 8.07 0.97
C PHE A 162 16.20 9.43 1.30
N GLU A 163 15.67 10.52 0.75
CA GLU A 163 16.18 11.88 0.98
C GLU A 163 15.60 12.51 2.25
N VAL A 164 14.34 12.19 2.55
CA VAL A 164 13.52 12.91 3.53
C VAL A 164 13.44 12.16 4.87
N GLY A 165 13.64 10.85 4.87
CA GLY A 165 13.52 9.99 6.03
C GLY A 165 12.09 9.61 6.38
N TYR A 166 11.92 8.57 7.21
CA TYR A 166 10.64 7.89 7.45
C TYR A 166 9.53 8.81 7.99
N ILE A 167 9.81 9.60 9.02
CA ILE A 167 8.78 10.38 9.73
C ILE A 167 8.20 11.45 8.80
N LEU A 168 9.07 12.24 8.17
CA LEU A 168 8.64 13.31 7.30
C LEU A 168 8.04 12.77 6.00
N TYR A 169 8.58 11.68 5.45
CA TYR A 169 7.97 11.00 4.30
C TYR A 169 6.56 10.48 4.61
N SER A 170 6.30 9.95 5.82
CA SER A 170 4.97 9.48 6.20
C SER A 170 3.92 10.61 6.17
N PHE A 171 4.31 11.82 6.60
CA PHE A 171 3.46 13.01 6.48
C PHE A 171 3.26 13.43 5.02
N VAL A 172 4.33 13.46 4.23
CA VAL A 172 4.26 13.78 2.79
C VAL A 172 3.36 12.80 2.07
N PHE A 173 3.48 11.50 2.34
CA PHE A 173 2.67 10.43 1.77
C PHE A 173 1.18 10.61 2.06
N ALA A 174 0.81 10.89 3.31
CA ALA A 174 -0.58 11.11 3.70
C ALA A 174 -1.23 12.27 2.92
N ASN A 175 -0.50 13.37 2.72
CA ASN A 175 -1.00 14.52 1.96
C ASN A 175 -0.96 14.27 0.44
N ALA A 176 0.13 13.70 -0.07
CA ALA A 176 0.32 13.46 -1.49
C ALA A 176 -0.71 12.46 -2.04
N SER A 177 -1.02 11.39 -1.30
CA SER A 177 -2.04 10.42 -1.70
C SER A 177 -3.42 11.05 -1.89
N VAL A 178 -3.81 11.97 -1.00
CA VAL A 178 -5.08 12.73 -1.11
C VAL A 178 -5.05 13.68 -2.30
N VAL A 179 -3.97 14.44 -2.45
CA VAL A 179 -3.81 15.40 -3.56
C VAL A 179 -3.83 14.68 -4.91
N LEU A 180 -3.18 13.52 -5.01
CA LEU A 180 -3.09 12.72 -6.24
C LEU A 180 -4.37 11.94 -6.54
N ALA A 181 -5.20 11.64 -5.53
CA ALA A 181 -6.48 10.98 -5.75
C ALA A 181 -7.42 11.83 -6.63
N ILE A 182 -7.40 13.16 -6.51
CA ILE A 182 -8.25 14.07 -7.30
C ILE A 182 -7.96 13.97 -8.81
N PRO A 183 -6.72 14.21 -9.30
CA PRO A 183 -6.44 14.11 -10.74
C PRO A 183 -6.59 12.67 -11.24
N VAL A 184 -6.19 11.65 -10.47
CA VAL A 184 -6.33 10.24 -10.86
C VAL A 184 -7.80 9.87 -11.04
N THR A 185 -8.69 10.31 -10.15
CA THR A 185 -10.13 10.06 -10.29
C THR A 185 -10.77 10.88 -11.40
N CYS A 186 -10.22 12.04 -11.77
CA CYS A 186 -10.63 12.76 -12.99
C CYS A 186 -10.26 11.99 -14.27
N LEU A 187 -9.13 11.27 -14.24
CA LEU A 187 -8.67 10.40 -15.33
C LEU A 187 -9.52 9.14 -15.47
N THR A 188 -10.22 8.70 -14.42
CA THR A 188 -11.24 7.65 -14.45
C THR A 188 -12.48 8.09 -15.25
#